data_AF-A0A138AFN8-F1
#
_entry.id   AF-A0A138AFN8-F1
#
_cell.length_a   1.000
_cell.length_b   1.000
_cell.length_c   1.000
_cell.angle_alpha   90.00
_cell.angle_beta   90.00
_cell.angle_gamma   90.00
#
_symmetry.space_group_name_H-M   'P 1'
#
loop_
_entity.id
_entity.type
_entity.pdbx_description
1 polymer ?
#
loop_
_entity_poly.entity_id
_entity_poly.type
_entity_poly.pdbx_seq_one_letter_code
_entity_poly.pdbx_strand_id
1 'polypeptide(L)' 'MGTNLGKSIKTSLAGLPYPVLDTTIANRVGYAEALVDGSTVIEVDPEGQAADEIRNMTRELVNI' A
#
# COMPACT_ATOMS: atom_id res chain seq x y z
N MET A 1 -8.30 3.93 3.01
CA MET A 1 -8.60 3.17 4.27
C MET A 1 -8.80 4.18 5.39
N GLY A 2 -9.91 4.10 6.14
CA GLY A 2 -10.31 5.12 7.13
C GLY A 2 -10.93 4.55 8.40
N THR A 3 -10.65 3.28 8.71
CA THR A 3 -11.19 2.64 9.92
C THR A 3 -10.47 3.16 11.16
N ASN A 4 -11.16 3.14 12.30
CA ASN A 4 -10.58 3.52 13.59
C ASN A 4 -9.35 2.65 13.94
N LEU A 5 -9.35 1.40 13.50
CA LEU A 5 -8.20 0.48 13.65
C LEU A 5 -6.97 0.92 12.83
N GLY A 6 -7.17 1.36 11.58
CA GLY A 6 -6.06 1.86 10.75
C GLY A 6 -5.41 3.10 11.37
N LYS A 7 -6.22 3.99 11.97
CA LYS A 7 -5.71 5.16 12.69
C LYS A 7 -4.93 4.77 13.94
N SER A 8 -5.44 3.85 14.76
CA SER A 8 -4.74 3.43 15.98
C SER A 8 -3.39 2.77 15.69
N ILE A 9 -3.31 1.96 14.62
CA ILE A 9 -2.04 1.33 14.22
C ILE A 9 -1.01 2.39 13.81
N LYS A 10 -1.40 3.40 13.01
CA LYS A 10 -0.49 4.49 12.63
C LYS A 10 0.03 5.24 13.87
N THR A 11 -0.83 5.55 14.83
CA THR A 11 -0.42 6.20 16.09
C THR A 11 0.58 5.34 16.87
N SER A 12 0.36 4.02 16.95
CA SER A 12 1.29 3.12 17.64
C SER A 12 2.65 3.04 16.93
N LEU A 13 2.67 3.05 15.60
CA LEU A 13 3.91 3.00 14.82
C LEU A 13 4.71 4.31 14.91
N ALA A 14 4.05 5.46 15.11
CA ALA A 14 4.71 6.76 15.25
C ALA A 14 5.63 6.86 16.50
N GLY A 15 5.50 5.95 17.47
CA GLY A 15 6.38 5.88 18.64
C GLY A 15 7.69 5.12 18.42
N LEU A 16 7.88 4.52 17.24
CA LEU A 16 9.08 3.74 16.91
C LEU A 16 10.16 4.64 16.27
N PRO A 17 11.46 4.32 16.42
CA PRO A 17 12.56 5.12 15.87
C PRO A 17 12.76 4.92 14.35
N TYR A 18 11.75 4.46 13.63
CA TYR A 18 11.82 4.13 12.21
C TYR A 18 10.81 4.97 11.42
N PRO A 19 11.16 5.43 10.21
CA PRO A 19 10.20 6.12 9.35
C PRO A 19 9.07 5.16 8.97
N VAL A 20 7.84 5.65 9.06
CA VAL A 20 6.63 4.92 8.67
C VAL A 20 6.07 5.60 7.45
N LEU A 21 5.86 4.84 6.38
CA LEU A 21 5.26 5.33 5.15
C LEU A 21 3.81 5.78 5.39
N ASP A 22 3.40 6.84 4.70
CA ASP A 22 2.02 7.32 4.72
C ASP A 22 1.11 6.39 3.91
N THR A 23 1.64 5.83 2.82
CA THR A 23 0.94 4.84 2.01
C THR A 23 0.62 3.58 2.82
N THR A 24 -0.63 3.11 2.70
CA THR A 24 -1.10 1.88 3.32
C THR A 24 -1.47 0.88 2.23
N ILE A 25 -0.85 -0.29 2.24
CA ILE A 25 -1.24 -1.41 1.38
C ILE A 25 -2.48 -2.07 1.99
N ALA A 26 -3.60 -2.00 1.28
CA ALA A 26 -4.84 -2.61 1.71
C ALA A 26 -4.98 -4.03 1.19
N ASN A 27 -5.90 -4.80 1.78
CA ASN A 27 -6.26 -6.10 1.22
C ASN A 27 -7.17 -5.89 -0.01
N ARG A 28 -6.56 -5.84 -1.19
CA ARG A 28 -7.24 -5.64 -2.49
C ARG A 28 -7.34 -6.96 -3.24
N VAL A 29 -8.48 -7.19 -3.89
CA VAL A 29 -8.68 -8.34 -4.80
C VAL A 29 -7.63 -8.34 -5.92
N GLY A 30 -7.29 -7.16 -6.45
CA GLY A 30 -6.29 -7.01 -7.51
C GLY A 30 -4.92 -7.62 -7.19
N TYR A 31 -4.47 -7.63 -5.91
CA TYR A 31 -3.22 -8.30 -5.55
C TYR A 31 -3.31 -9.82 -5.71
N ALA A 32 -4.46 -10.43 -5.43
CA ALA A 32 -4.68 -11.86 -5.63
C ALA A 32 -4.80 -12.20 -7.12
N GLU A 33 -5.49 -11.37 -7.90
CA GLU A 33 -5.61 -11.53 -9.36
C GLU A 33 -4.23 -11.50 -10.03
N ALA A 34 -3.42 -10.48 -9.72
CA ALA A 34 -2.05 -10.36 -10.24
C ALA A 34 -1.18 -11.57 -9.86
N LEU A 35 -1.31 -12.08 -8.64
CA LEU A 35 -0.58 -13.27 -8.20
C LEU A 35 -0.96 -14.52 -8.99
N VAL A 36 -2.26 -14.73 -9.26
CA VAL A 36 -2.76 -15.88 -10.03
C VAL A 36 -2.22 -15.86 -11.46
N ASP A 37 -2.16 -14.67 -12.06
CA ASP A 37 -1.70 -14.51 -13.44
C ASP A 37 -0.17 -14.43 -13.56
N GLY A 38 0.57 -14.47 -12.45
CA GLY A 38 2.02 -14.34 -12.43
C GLY A 38 2.51 -12.96 -12.89
N SER A 39 1.70 -11.93 -12.66
CA SER A 39 1.87 -10.56 -13.14
C SER A 39 1.87 -9.58 -11.95
N THR A 40 1.92 -8.28 -12.22
CA THR A 40 1.84 -7.22 -11.21
C THR A 40 0.50 -6.50 -11.26
N VAL A 41 0.08 -5.89 -10.16
CA VAL A 41 -1.13 -5.06 -10.13
C VAL A 41 -1.06 -3.85 -11.08
N ILE A 42 0.15 -3.41 -11.42
CA ILE A 42 0.38 -2.33 -12.40
C ILE A 42 0.07 -2.80 -13.83
N GLU A 43 0.22 -4.09 -14.11
CA GLU A 43 -0.05 -4.70 -15.41
C GLU A 43 -1.51 -5.15 -15.53
N VAL A 44 -2.08 -5.73 -14.47
CA VAL A 44 -3.46 -6.26 -14.46
C VAL A 44 -4.50 -5.13 -14.51
N ASP A 45 -4.38 -4.13 -13.63
CA ASP A 45 -5.27 -2.97 -13.59
C ASP A 45 -4.44 -1.71 -13.31
N PRO A 46 -3.87 -1.10 -14.37
CA PRO A 46 -2.97 0.03 -14.22
C PRO A 46 -3.62 1.24 -13.54
N GLU A 47 -4.94 1.43 -13.63
CA GLU A 47 -5.65 2.56 -12.99
C GLU A 47 -6.30 2.14 -11.67
N GLY A 48 -6.07 0.90 -11.26
CA GLY A 48 -6.63 0.30 -10.05
C GLY A 48 -6.00 0.82 -8.77
N GLN A 49 -6.77 0.72 -7.69
CA GLN A 49 -6.33 1.16 -6.36
C GLN A 49 -5.09 0.43 -5.86
N ALA A 50 -4.91 -0.84 -6.24
CA ALA A 50 -3.71 -1.61 -5.89
C ALA A 50 -2.46 -1.08 -6.65
N ALA A 51 -2.59 -0.74 -7.94
CA ALA A 51 -1.52 -0.13 -8.70
C ALA A 51 -1.12 1.24 -8.12
N ASP A 52 -2.10 2.05 -7.73
CA ASP A 52 -1.85 3.36 -7.10
C ASP A 52 -1.16 3.23 -5.74
N GLU A 53 -1.57 2.27 -4.92
CA GLU A 53 -0.89 1.96 -3.65
C GLU A 53 0.58 1.64 -3.87
N ILE A 54 0.91 0.77 -4.83
CA ILE A 54 2.31 0.44 -5.15
C ILE A 54 3.07 1.68 -5.64
N ARG A 55 2.50 2.47 -6.56
CA ARG A 55 3.15 3.68 -7.08
C ARG A 55 3.41 4.72 -5.98
N ASN A 56 2.45 4.93 -5.10
CA ASN A 56 2.59 5.87 -3.99
C ASN A 56 3.66 5.39 -3.01
N MET A 57 3.64 4.10 -2.65
CA MET A 57 4.67 3.49 -1.79
C MET A 57 6.07 3.64 -2.41
N THR A 58 6.23 3.35 -3.70
CA THR A 58 7.51 3.52 -4.41
C THR A 58 7.95 4.98 -4.42
N ARG A 59 7.03 5.93 -4.65
CA ARG A 59 7.35 7.37 -4.58
C ARG A 59 7.80 7.79 -3.20
N GLU A 60 7.17 7.29 -2.13
CA GLU A 60 7.62 7.61 -0.78
C GLU A 60 8.98 6.98 -0.48
N LEU A 61 9.22 5.72 -0.86
CA LEU A 61 10.49 5.02 -0.64
C LEU A 61 11.69 5.71 -1.30
N VAL A 62 11.52 6.23 -2.52
CA VAL A 62 12.60 6.92 -3.24
C VAL A 62 12.87 8.32 -2.67
N ASN A 63 11.90 8.90 -1.96
CA ASN A 63 11.99 10.24 -1.36
C ASN A 63 12.17 10.21 0.17
N ILE A 64 12.48 9.03 0.75
CA ILE A 64 12.84 8.89 2.17
C ILE A 64 14.21 9.49 2.45
#